data_AF-A0A060CG67-F1
#
_entry.id   AF-A0A060CG67-F1
#
_cell.length_a   1.000
_cell.length_b   1.000
_cell.length_c   1.000
_cell.angle_alpha   90.00
_cell.angle_beta   90.00
_cell.angle_gamma   90.00
#
_symmetry.space_group_name_H-M   'P 1'
#
loop_
_entity.id
_entity.type
_entity.pdbx_description
1 polymer ?
#
loop_
_entity_poly.entity_id
_entity_poly.type
_entity_poly.pdbx_seq_one_letter_code
_entity_poly.pdbx_strand_id
1 'polypeptide(L)'
;TPDFLATVDAELRYQITRLSSRPSIALWCGDNEVIGSLTWYDLSRNNRDRYLVNYDRLNRVIDAAVVETDPGRRFWPSSPCNGDLDYGDAWHDDGSGDMHFWDVWHSNKNF
;
A
#
# COMPACT_ATOMS: atom_id res chain seq x y z
N THR A 1 -15.31 -4.66 5.54
CA THR A 1 -16.72 -4.99 5.22
C THR A 1 -17.15 -4.16 4.03
N PRO A 2 -18.26 -4.47 3.34
CA PRO A 2 -18.77 -3.63 2.25
C PRO A 2 -18.93 -2.16 2.67
N ASP A 3 -19.49 -1.90 3.84
CA ASP A 3 -19.67 -0.53 4.36
C ASP A 3 -18.33 0.20 4.54
N PHE A 4 -17.32 -0.47 5.10
CA PHE A 4 -15.98 0.09 5.25
C PHE A 4 -15.33 0.41 3.89
N LEU A 5 -15.46 -0.49 2.92
CA LEU A 5 -14.92 -0.27 1.57
C LEU A 5 -15.63 0.90 0.88
N ALA A 6 -16.94 1.06 1.08
CA ALA A 6 -17.69 2.21 0.57
C ALA A 6 -17.23 3.53 1.22
N THR A 7 -16.93 3.53 2.53
CA THR A 7 -16.37 4.72 3.17
C THR A 7 -14.99 5.08 2.64
N VAL A 8 -14.14 4.07 2.36
CA VAL A 8 -12.81 4.26 1.78
C VAL A 8 -12.91 4.79 0.34
N ASP A 9 -13.75 4.21 -0.52
CA ASP A 9 -13.97 4.69 -1.89
C ASP A 9 -14.43 6.15 -1.93
N ALA A 10 -15.38 6.52 -1.06
CA ALA A 10 -15.86 7.89 -0.95
C ALA A 10 -14.74 8.87 -0.53
N GLU A 11 -13.89 8.48 0.43
CA GLU A 11 -12.74 9.27 0.84
C GLU A 11 -11.73 9.44 -0.32
N LEU A 12 -11.37 8.34 -0.98
CA LEU A 12 -10.41 8.34 -2.08
C LEU A 12 -10.85 9.26 -3.21
N ARG A 13 -12.09 9.11 -3.70
CA ARG A 13 -12.61 9.95 -4.79
C ARG A 13 -12.60 11.42 -4.43
N TYR A 14 -12.96 11.76 -3.18
CA TYR A 14 -12.89 13.12 -2.69
C TYR A 14 -11.46 13.65 -2.68
N GLN A 15 -10.50 12.92 -2.11
CA GLN A 15 -9.12 13.36 -1.97
C GLN A 15 -8.40 13.46 -3.32
N ILE A 16 -8.57 12.47 -4.18
CA ILE A 16 -7.94 12.43 -5.50
C ILE A 16 -8.47 13.58 -6.35
N THR A 17 -9.79 13.79 -6.40
CA THR A 17 -10.38 14.95 -7.12
C THR A 17 -9.86 16.28 -6.59
N ARG A 18 -9.73 16.42 -5.27
CA ARG A 18 -9.25 17.65 -4.62
C ARG A 18 -7.78 17.97 -4.93
N LEU A 19 -6.96 16.96 -5.21
CA LEU A 19 -5.51 17.08 -5.31
C LEU A 19 -4.94 16.82 -6.71
N SER A 20 -5.66 16.16 -7.61
CA SER A 20 -5.16 15.71 -8.93
C SER A 20 -4.74 16.86 -9.87
N SER A 21 -5.28 18.07 -9.67
CA SER A 21 -4.86 19.26 -10.41
C SER A 21 -3.47 19.80 -10.00
N ARG A 22 -2.86 19.27 -8.93
CA ARG A 22 -1.54 19.72 -8.45
C ARG A 22 -0.42 18.98 -9.18
N PRO A 23 0.44 19.67 -9.94
CA PRO A 23 1.53 19.03 -10.69
C PRO A 23 2.61 18.43 -9.78
N SER A 24 2.69 18.84 -8.51
CA SER A 24 3.61 18.29 -7.52
C SER A 24 3.21 16.89 -7.03
N ILE A 25 1.95 16.47 -7.23
CA ILE A 25 1.53 15.10 -6.95
C ILE A 25 1.99 14.24 -8.12
N ALA A 26 2.79 13.21 -7.85
CA ALA A 26 3.40 12.36 -8.87
C ALA A 26 2.90 10.90 -8.84
N LEU A 27 2.48 10.41 -7.67
CA LEU A 27 2.01 9.05 -7.45
C LEU A 27 1.00 8.99 -6.31
N TRP A 28 0.19 7.94 -6.29
CA TRP A 28 -0.72 7.61 -5.19
C TRP A 28 -0.27 6.31 -4.53
N CYS A 29 0.06 6.35 -3.24
CA CYS A 29 0.43 5.16 -2.47
C CYS A 29 -0.76 4.71 -1.60
N GLY A 30 -1.06 3.40 -1.61
CA GLY A 30 -2.23 2.84 -0.92
C GLY A 30 -2.09 2.84 0.60
N ASP A 31 -0.92 2.44 1.09
CA ASP A 31 -0.61 2.42 2.51
C ASP A 31 0.90 2.46 2.79
N ASN A 32 1.24 2.41 4.08
CA ASN A 32 2.60 2.26 4.59
C ASN A 32 2.73 0.89 5.29
N GLU A 33 3.59 0.03 4.76
CA GLU A 33 4.10 -1.23 5.36
C GLU A 33 3.03 -2.29 5.70
N VAL A 34 1.78 -2.15 5.25
CA VAL A 34 0.72 -3.07 5.67
C VAL A 34 0.97 -4.49 5.18
N ILE A 35 1.54 -4.66 3.98
CA ILE A 35 1.89 -5.99 3.46
C ILE A 35 2.95 -6.69 4.34
N GLY A 36 3.99 -5.98 4.77
CA GLY A 36 5.00 -6.50 5.70
C GLY A 36 4.40 -6.82 7.07
N SER A 37 3.46 -5.99 7.53
CA SER A 37 2.78 -6.15 8.83
C SER A 37 2.01 -7.47 9.00
N LEU A 38 1.72 -8.17 7.89
CA LEU A 38 1.17 -9.53 7.90
C LEU A 38 2.04 -10.52 8.69
N THR A 39 3.34 -10.22 8.86
CA THR A 39 4.29 -11.10 9.56
C THR A 39 4.73 -10.58 10.93
N TRP A 40 4.41 -9.34 11.30
CA TRP A 40 5.00 -8.68 12.48
C TRP A 40 4.39 -9.14 13.82
N TYR A 41 3.07 -9.31 13.89
CA TYR A 41 2.35 -9.51 15.16
C TYR A 41 1.80 -10.94 15.27
N ASP A 42 1.63 -11.46 16.49
CA ASP A 42 1.02 -12.78 16.70
C ASP A 42 -0.38 -12.86 16.06
N LEU A 43 -1.18 -11.80 16.18
CA LEU A 43 -2.51 -11.74 15.58
C LEU A 43 -2.48 -11.87 14.05
N SER A 44 -1.58 -11.12 13.39
CA SER A 44 -1.46 -11.15 11.92
C SER A 44 -0.88 -12.47 11.43
N ARG A 45 0.14 -13.01 12.12
CA ARG A 45 0.70 -14.34 11.84
C ARG A 45 -0.34 -15.46 11.99
N ASN A 46 -1.16 -15.43 13.05
CA ASN A 46 -2.17 -16.46 13.30
C ASN A 46 -3.42 -16.35 12.41
N ASN A 47 -3.59 -15.25 11.67
CA ASN A 47 -4.75 -15.01 10.79
C ASN A 47 -4.31 -14.51 9.41
N ARG A 48 -3.13 -14.93 8.94
CA ARG A 48 -2.45 -14.34 7.78
C ARG A 48 -3.34 -14.30 6.54
N ASP A 49 -3.96 -15.41 6.18
CA ASP A 49 -4.77 -15.52 4.96
C ASP A 49 -6.01 -14.60 5.00
N ARG A 50 -6.62 -14.48 6.19
CA ARG A 50 -7.74 -13.55 6.38
C ARG A 50 -7.30 -12.11 6.13
N TYR A 51 -6.16 -11.71 6.68
CA TYR A 51 -5.66 -10.35 6.50
C TYR A 51 -5.16 -10.11 5.08
N LEU A 52 -4.52 -11.09 4.43
CA LEU A 52 -4.11 -11.01 3.04
C LEU A 52 -5.32 -10.82 2.10
N VAL A 53 -6.41 -11.57 2.30
CA VAL A 53 -7.64 -11.41 1.51
C VAL A 53 -8.28 -10.04 1.75
N ASN A 54 -8.28 -9.55 2.99
CA ASN A 54 -8.79 -8.20 3.29
C ASN A 54 -7.93 -7.12 2.63
N TYR A 55 -6.62 -7.30 2.62
CA TYR A 55 -5.66 -6.41 2.01
C TYR A 55 -5.82 -6.35 0.48
N ASP A 56 -5.96 -7.49 -0.20
CA ASP A 56 -6.27 -7.55 -1.65
C ASP A 56 -7.59 -6.82 -1.96
N ARG A 57 -8.64 -7.07 -1.18
CA ARG A 57 -9.95 -6.41 -1.37
C ARG A 57 -9.87 -4.90 -1.21
N LEU A 58 -9.10 -4.41 -0.24
CA LEU A 58 -8.87 -2.99 -0.04
C LEU A 58 -8.11 -2.38 -1.22
N ASN A 59 -7.00 -3.00 -1.63
CA ASN A 59 -6.17 -2.52 -2.73
C ASN A 59 -6.92 -2.45 -4.05
N ARG A 60 -7.82 -3.40 -4.35
CA ARG A 60 -8.68 -3.35 -5.55
C ARG A 60 -9.60 -2.14 -5.55
N VAL A 61 -10.12 -1.74 -4.39
CA VAL A 61 -10.98 -0.54 -4.27
C VAL A 61 -10.14 0.72 -4.46
N ILE A 62 -8.93 0.75 -3.88
CA ILE A 62 -8.02 1.89 -4.04
C ILE A 62 -7.60 2.06 -5.50
N ASP A 63 -7.14 0.99 -6.14
CA ASP A 63 -6.72 0.97 -7.54
C ASP A 63 -7.85 1.45 -8.45
N ALA A 64 -9.07 0.91 -8.29
CA ALA A 64 -10.22 1.33 -9.06
C ALA A 64 -10.53 2.83 -8.88
N ALA A 65 -10.51 3.34 -7.64
CA ALA A 65 -10.76 4.74 -7.36
C ALA A 65 -9.69 5.66 -7.98
N VAL A 66 -8.41 5.27 -7.94
CA VAL A 66 -7.31 6.02 -8.56
C VAL A 66 -7.43 6.04 -10.08
N VAL A 67 -7.60 4.87 -10.71
CA VAL A 67 -7.71 4.75 -12.17
C VAL A 67 -8.92 5.51 -12.72
N GLU A 68 -10.06 5.46 -12.01
CA GLU A 68 -11.27 6.16 -12.44
C GLU A 68 -11.22 7.68 -12.24
N THR A 69 -10.50 8.16 -11.20
CA THR A 69 -10.52 9.59 -10.82
C THR A 69 -9.32 10.37 -11.34
N ASP A 70 -8.15 9.74 -11.45
CA ASP A 70 -6.89 10.35 -11.91
C ASP A 70 -6.07 9.37 -12.76
N PRO A 71 -6.56 8.99 -13.95
CA PRO A 71 -5.95 7.95 -14.81
C PRO A 71 -4.54 8.29 -15.29
N GLY A 72 -4.09 9.55 -15.13
CA GLY A 72 -2.76 9.99 -15.53
C GLY A 72 -1.66 9.68 -14.52
N ARG A 73 -2.00 9.24 -13.30
CA ARG A 73 -1.02 8.95 -12.24
C ARG A 73 -1.03 7.48 -11.86
N ARG A 74 0.15 6.97 -11.52
CA ARG A 74 0.34 5.59 -11.07
C ARG A 74 -0.19 5.41 -9.64
N PHE A 75 -0.85 4.27 -9.43
CA PHE A 75 -1.13 3.71 -8.11
C PHE A 75 0.02 2.80 -7.67
N TRP A 76 0.42 2.90 -6.41
CA TRP A 76 1.44 2.09 -5.75
C TRP A 76 0.79 1.38 -4.54
N PRO A 77 0.66 0.05 -4.54
CA PRO A 77 -0.16 -0.66 -3.55
C PRO A 77 0.25 -0.41 -2.08
N SER A 78 1.54 -0.46 -1.79
CA SER A 78 2.10 -0.21 -0.46
C SER A 78 3.54 0.26 -0.60
N SER A 79 4.06 0.94 0.42
CA SER A 79 5.46 1.29 0.53
C SER A 79 6.01 0.67 1.82
N PRO A 80 6.94 -0.30 1.75
CA PRO A 80 7.59 -0.81 0.54
C PRO A 80 6.76 -1.87 -0.21
N CYS A 81 6.89 -1.95 -1.53
CA CYS A 81 6.45 -3.12 -2.32
C CYS A 81 7.30 -3.32 -3.59
N ASN A 82 7.27 -4.53 -4.15
CA ASN A 82 8.05 -4.90 -5.34
C ASN A 82 7.52 -4.30 -6.66
N GLY A 83 6.40 -3.57 -6.62
CA GLY A 83 5.73 -2.98 -7.77
C GLY A 83 4.48 -3.72 -8.24
N ASP A 84 4.07 -3.45 -9.49
CA ASP A 84 2.77 -3.88 -10.04
C ASP A 84 2.62 -5.42 -9.97
N LEU A 85 1.53 -5.89 -9.35
CA LEU A 85 1.16 -7.32 -9.19
C LEU A 85 2.09 -8.17 -8.31
N ASP A 86 3.07 -7.56 -7.62
CA ASP A 86 3.91 -8.25 -6.65
C ASP A 86 3.63 -7.75 -5.23
N TYR A 87 2.78 -8.49 -4.52
CA TYR A 87 2.42 -8.27 -3.12
C TYR A 87 3.40 -8.99 -2.16
N GLY A 88 4.63 -9.25 -2.58
CA GLY A 88 5.73 -9.64 -1.71
C GLY A 88 6.10 -8.52 -0.73
N ASP A 89 6.55 -8.92 0.46
CA ASP A 89 7.20 -7.98 1.39
C ASP A 89 8.61 -7.67 0.86
N ALA A 90 8.81 -6.47 0.34
CA ALA A 90 10.07 -6.01 -0.26
C ALA A 90 11.15 -5.66 0.79
N TRP A 91 10.90 -5.96 2.08
CA TRP A 91 11.78 -5.60 3.20
C TRP A 91 13.22 -6.17 3.09
N HIS A 92 13.50 -7.09 2.15
CA HIS A 92 14.85 -7.60 1.84
C HIS A 92 15.12 -7.83 0.35
N ASP A 93 14.29 -7.33 -0.57
CA ASP A 93 14.54 -7.41 -2.01
C ASP A 93 14.99 -6.03 -2.52
N ASP A 94 16.31 -5.81 -2.58
CA ASP A 94 16.89 -4.56 -3.08
C ASP A 94 16.92 -4.48 -4.62
N GLY A 95 16.46 -5.54 -5.29
CA GLY A 95 16.38 -5.62 -6.75
C GLY A 95 15.05 -5.14 -7.34
N SER A 96 14.02 -4.92 -6.50
CA SER A 96 12.65 -4.69 -6.95
C SER A 96 11.97 -3.56 -6.15
N GLY A 97 11.27 -2.65 -6.85
CA GLY A 97 10.42 -1.64 -6.20
C GLY A 97 11.13 -0.68 -5.25
N ASP A 98 10.49 -0.38 -4.13
CA ASP A 98 11.01 0.48 -3.06
C ASP A 98 11.28 -0.30 -1.76
N MET A 99 12.18 0.20 -0.91
CA MET A 99 12.62 -0.48 0.32
C MET A 99 12.68 0.48 1.52
N HIS A 100 12.19 0.01 2.66
CA HIS A 100 12.35 0.66 3.97
C HIS A 100 13.48 -0.02 4.76
N PHE A 101 14.70 0.48 4.63
CA PHE A 101 15.87 -0.12 5.29
C PHE A 101 16.02 0.35 6.74
N TRP A 102 15.34 -0.35 7.64
CA TRP A 102 15.30 -0.02 9.07
C TRP A 102 16.42 -0.65 9.91
N ASP A 103 17.29 -1.48 9.31
CA ASP A 103 18.31 -2.26 10.01
C ASP A 103 19.33 -1.41 10.80
N VAL A 104 19.69 -0.23 10.28
CA VAL A 104 20.65 0.67 10.96
C VAL A 104 20.10 1.17 12.29
N TRP A 105 18.82 1.55 12.32
CA TRP A 105 18.20 2.13 13.50
C TRP A 105 17.49 1.09 14.37
N HIS A 106 16.52 0.36 13.81
CA HIS A 106 15.69 -0.59 14.57
C HIS A 106 16.45 -1.86 14.98
N SER A 107 17.30 -2.37 14.09
CA SER A 107 18.11 -3.57 14.36
C SER A 107 19.50 -3.24 14.92
N ASN A 108 19.82 -1.96 15.13
CA ASN A 108 21.10 -1.46 15.64
C ASN A 108 22.32 -2.02 14.88
N LYS A 109 22.20 -2.11 13.55
CA LYS A 109 23.27 -2.55 12.66
C LYS A 109 24.25 -1.39 12.39
N ASN A 110 25.53 -1.71 12.24
CA ASN A 110 26.54 -0.73 11.84
C ASN A 110 26.31 -0.28 10.38
N PHE A 111 26.75 0.94 10.06
CA PHE A 111 26.71 1.53 8.72
C PHE A 111 27.85 1.05 7.82
#